data_AF-A0A8J1TDD2-F1
#
_entry.id   AF-A0A8J1TDD2-F1
#
_cell.length_a   1.000
_cell.length_b   1.000
_cell.length_c   1.000
_cell.angle_alpha   90.00
_cell.angle_beta   90.00
_cell.angle_gamma   90.00
#
_symmetry.space_group_name_H-M   'P 1'
#
loop_
_entity.id
_entity.type
_entity.pdbx_description
1 polymer ?
#
loop_
_entity_poly.entity_id
_entity_poly.type
_entity_poly.pdbx_seq_one_letter_code
_entity_poly.pdbx_strand_id
1 'polypeptide(L)'
;MISYSRWTTKRHSCTFSQIVLSFVVYNVALFSLISYKGTKWKEKSSIKVRTFLEKDDSIPGSRVDSLCESSPQIPDGFTLVILNHNRTDTLLNGLKHWDHVRNIKKVLVVWNNPGVKIPDDESIRTASPHLDIAFLPQNTNSLNNRFRVFSHILTEAVLMMNDDCIVEDDYVQMALQAWQTMPYCIVGFHGRGVSASYQYQWNPAKNYSMVLNVGFLHREYLKMYQNAPPELLDIVDKYTNCEDILMNFLIANHTGSFSGVLVETPHGVQSVFSTHKSLSIRPDHADQRTKCIRQFVEYFGYLPLKGNPFIIAPYNAFAHLKRQ
;
A
#
# COMPACT_ATOMS: atom_id res chain seq x y z
N MET A 1 21.20 28.87 29.00
CA MET A 1 20.40 27.87 29.73
C MET A 1 18.99 27.90 29.15
N ILE A 2 18.65 26.95 28.27
CA ILE A 2 17.33 26.84 27.66
C ILE A 2 16.71 25.56 28.21
N SER A 3 15.58 25.68 28.90
CA SER A 3 14.91 24.56 29.55
C SER A 3 14.03 23.80 28.55
N TYR A 4 14.21 22.48 28.46
CA TYR A 4 13.33 21.59 27.71
C TYR A 4 12.07 21.28 28.53
N SER A 5 10.90 21.66 28.03
CA SER A 5 9.62 21.21 28.58
C SER A 5 9.32 19.77 28.17
N ARG A 6 9.23 18.89 29.17
CA ARG A 6 8.83 17.48 29.07
C ARG A 6 7.37 17.38 28.60
N TRP A 7 7.13 16.70 27.47
CA TRP A 7 5.79 16.27 27.07
C TRP A 7 5.39 15.03 27.90
N THR A 8 4.45 15.19 28.82
CA THR A 8 3.77 14.07 29.49
C THR A 8 2.47 13.77 28.76
N THR A 9 2.43 12.70 27.97
CA THR A 9 1.18 12.15 27.44
C THR A 9 0.55 11.22 28.48
N LYS A 10 -0.64 11.57 28.95
CA LYS A 10 -1.52 10.68 29.72
C LYS A 10 -1.82 9.45 28.85
N ARG A 11 -1.36 8.27 29.27
CA ARG A 11 -1.83 6.99 28.71
C ARG A 11 -3.30 6.83 29.06
N HIS A 12 -4.17 6.79 28.07
CA HIS A 12 -5.48 6.15 28.21
C HIS A 12 -5.29 4.69 27.79
N SER A 13 -5.32 3.80 28.78
CA SER A 13 -5.25 2.36 28.59
C SER A 13 -6.58 1.86 28.02
N CYS A 14 -6.71 1.84 26.69
CA CYS A 14 -7.64 0.94 26.02
C CYS A 14 -6.92 -0.39 25.85
N THR A 15 -7.41 -1.44 26.51
CA THR A 15 -6.80 -2.76 26.46
C THR A 15 -6.99 -3.40 25.08
N PHE A 16 -5.93 -4.05 24.59
CA PHE A 16 -5.76 -4.65 23.26
C PHE A 16 -6.93 -5.57 22.82
N SER A 17 -7.64 -6.20 23.76
CA SER A 17 -8.78 -7.07 23.48
C SER A 17 -10.05 -6.34 23.05
N GLN A 18 -10.26 -5.07 23.47
CA GLN A 18 -11.47 -4.34 23.09
C GLN A 18 -11.42 -3.82 21.65
N ILE A 19 -10.24 -3.43 21.15
CA ILE A 19 -10.09 -2.91 19.79
C ILE A 19 -10.24 -4.02 18.75
N VAL A 20 -9.68 -5.22 19.01
CA VAL A 20 -9.75 -6.35 18.06
C VAL A 20 -11.15 -6.96 17.98
N LEU A 21 -11.85 -7.11 19.12
CA LEU A 21 -13.25 -7.56 19.11
C LEU A 21 -14.18 -6.54 18.45
N SER A 22 -13.99 -5.24 18.71
CA SER A 22 -14.71 -4.20 17.98
C SER A 22 -14.39 -4.23 16.48
N PHE A 23 -13.15 -4.47 16.06
CA PHE A 23 -12.78 -4.55 14.63
C PHE A 23 -13.43 -5.74 13.90
N VAL A 24 -13.43 -6.93 14.48
CA VAL A 24 -14.00 -8.13 13.84
C VAL A 24 -15.53 -8.06 13.86
N VAL A 25 -16.13 -7.66 14.99
CA VAL A 25 -17.59 -7.58 15.14
C VAL A 25 -18.15 -6.42 14.32
N TYR A 26 -17.50 -5.25 14.30
CA TYR A 26 -17.99 -4.09 13.54
C TYR A 26 -17.91 -4.32 12.02
N ASN A 27 -16.83 -4.93 11.51
CA ASN A 27 -16.72 -5.22 10.08
C ASN A 27 -17.66 -6.37 9.65
N VAL A 28 -17.78 -7.45 10.42
CA VAL A 28 -18.75 -8.53 10.10
C VAL A 28 -20.20 -8.03 10.19
N ALA A 29 -20.53 -7.17 11.18
CA ALA A 29 -21.85 -6.58 11.33
C ALA A 29 -22.17 -5.56 10.22
N LEU A 30 -21.20 -4.73 9.78
CA LEU A 30 -21.40 -3.79 8.68
C LEU A 30 -21.69 -4.54 7.36
N PHE A 31 -20.95 -5.61 7.08
CA PHE A 31 -21.21 -6.47 5.90
C PHE A 31 -22.57 -7.19 5.98
N SER A 32 -23.04 -7.52 7.19
CA SER A 32 -24.33 -8.21 7.39
C SER A 32 -25.54 -7.24 7.39
N LEU A 33 -25.39 -6.03 7.91
CA LEU A 33 -26.45 -5.00 7.97
C LEU A 33 -26.76 -4.39 6.60
N ILE A 34 -25.77 -4.30 5.71
CA ILE A 34 -25.99 -3.90 4.31
C ILE A 34 -26.90 -4.92 3.58
N SER A 35 -26.98 -6.17 4.06
CA SER A 35 -27.83 -7.21 3.49
C SER A 35 -29.31 -7.13 3.88
N TYR A 36 -29.70 -6.33 4.90
CA TYR A 36 -31.06 -6.39 5.47
C TYR A 36 -31.92 -5.11 5.38
N LYS A 37 -31.48 -4.02 4.74
CA LYS A 37 -32.38 -2.90 4.42
C LYS A 37 -32.68 -2.85 2.93
N GLY A 38 -33.87 -3.34 2.59
CA GLY A 38 -34.33 -3.59 1.24
C GLY A 38 -34.26 -2.37 0.33
N THR A 39 -33.39 -2.46 -0.67
CA THR A 39 -33.62 -1.96 -2.03
C THR A 39 -32.88 -2.90 -2.98
N LYS A 40 -33.57 -3.38 -4.02
CA LYS A 40 -33.02 -4.27 -5.06
C LYS A 40 -31.87 -3.56 -5.81
N TRP A 41 -30.64 -3.77 -5.36
CA TRP A 41 -29.44 -3.49 -6.13
C TRP A 41 -28.94 -4.79 -6.76
N LYS A 42 -28.66 -4.76 -8.07
CA LYS A 42 -28.10 -5.90 -8.80
C LYS A 42 -26.75 -6.27 -8.19
N GLU A 43 -26.69 -7.49 -7.71
CA GLU A 43 -25.57 -8.21 -7.15
C GLU A 43 -24.32 -8.11 -8.05
N LYS A 44 -23.37 -7.22 -7.73
CA LYS A 44 -21.99 -7.28 -8.21
C LYS A 44 -21.04 -6.89 -7.07
N SER A 45 -20.09 -7.78 -6.82
CA SER A 45 -18.95 -7.76 -5.88
C SER A 45 -19.23 -7.79 -4.37
N SER A 46 -19.23 -8.99 -3.80
CA SER A 46 -19.04 -9.24 -2.36
C SER A 46 -17.56 -9.52 -2.05
N ILE A 47 -16.89 -8.63 -1.31
CA ILE A 47 -15.50 -8.80 -0.87
C ILE A 47 -15.45 -9.78 0.32
N LYS A 48 -14.50 -10.72 0.34
CA LYS A 48 -14.25 -11.59 1.51
C LYS A 48 -12.86 -11.33 2.11
N VAL A 49 -12.80 -11.23 3.43
CA VAL A 49 -11.57 -11.21 4.23
C VAL A 49 -11.27 -12.64 4.67
N ARG A 50 -10.05 -13.15 4.42
CA ARG A 50 -9.61 -14.46 4.90
C ARG A 50 -8.46 -14.33 5.90
N THR A 51 -8.44 -15.23 6.88
CA THR A 51 -7.26 -15.57 7.71
C THR A 51 -6.68 -16.90 7.22
N PHE A 52 -5.38 -17.12 7.41
CA PHE A 52 -4.72 -18.42 7.15
C PHE A 52 -5.19 -19.59 8.04
N LEU A 53 -6.22 -19.41 8.85
CA LEU A 53 -6.78 -20.45 9.72
C LEU A 53 -8.15 -20.85 9.19
N GLU A 54 -8.30 -22.12 8.81
CA GLU A 54 -9.61 -22.74 8.59
C GLU A 54 -10.15 -23.33 9.88
N LYS A 55 -11.48 -23.17 10.03
CA LYS A 55 -12.43 -23.72 11.01
C LYS A 55 -12.33 -23.23 12.45
N ASP A 56 -13.32 -22.42 12.84
CA ASP A 56 -14.29 -22.88 13.83
C ASP A 56 -15.63 -22.14 13.71
N ASP A 57 -16.71 -22.93 13.63
CA ASP A 57 -18.10 -22.47 13.64
C ASP A 57 -18.55 -22.28 15.10
N SER A 58 -18.76 -21.04 15.54
CA SER A 58 -19.83 -20.62 16.48
C SER A 58 -19.53 -19.27 17.14
N ILE A 59 -20.33 -18.23 16.86
CA ILE A 59 -20.49 -17.09 17.77
C ILE A 59 -21.99 -16.73 17.84
N PRO A 60 -22.62 -16.71 19.03
CA PRO A 60 -24.02 -16.38 19.20
C PRO A 60 -24.26 -14.87 19.11
N GLY A 61 -25.43 -14.51 18.56
CA GLY A 61 -25.82 -13.13 18.30
C GLY A 61 -26.06 -12.31 19.56
N SER A 62 -25.57 -11.07 19.56
CA SER A 62 -26.05 -10.01 20.43
C SER A 62 -26.40 -8.78 19.58
N ARG A 63 -27.61 -8.26 19.79
CA ARG A 63 -28.09 -6.99 19.24
C ARG A 63 -27.37 -5.86 19.95
N VAL A 64 -26.79 -4.93 19.19
CA VAL A 64 -26.32 -3.64 19.69
C VAL A 64 -26.98 -2.57 18.83
N ASP A 65 -27.68 -1.66 19.50
CA ASP A 65 -28.45 -0.59 18.91
C ASP A 65 -27.59 0.42 18.16
N SER A 66 -28.23 1.02 17.16
CA SER A 66 -27.71 1.94 16.15
C SER A 66 -27.03 3.18 16.73
N LEU A 67 -25.78 3.40 16.35
CA LEU A 67 -25.15 4.73 16.31
C LEU A 67 -24.36 4.89 15.00
N CYS A 68 -24.57 6.06 14.38
CA CYS A 68 -23.87 6.64 13.23
C CYS A 68 -24.41 6.30 11.82
N GLU A 69 -25.49 6.99 11.47
CA GLU A 69 -25.79 7.41 10.10
C GLU A 69 -24.76 8.46 9.64
N SER A 70 -23.70 7.98 8.97
CA SER A 70 -23.04 8.72 7.89
C SER A 70 -22.20 7.71 7.12
N SER A 71 -22.67 7.28 5.95
CA SER A 71 -21.86 6.46 5.04
C SER A 71 -20.57 7.24 4.75
N PRO A 72 -19.37 6.69 5.05
CA PRO A 72 -18.14 7.34 4.63
C PRO A 72 -18.21 7.48 3.11
N GLN A 73 -18.10 8.71 2.60
CA GLN A 73 -18.04 8.93 1.18
C GLN A 73 -16.78 8.21 0.67
N ILE A 74 -16.98 7.21 -0.18
CA ILE A 74 -15.96 6.62 -1.04
C ILE A 74 -15.23 7.80 -1.71
N PRO A 75 -13.94 8.09 -1.41
CA PRO A 75 -13.23 9.15 -2.09
C PRO A 75 -13.31 8.94 -3.59
N ASP A 76 -13.63 10.02 -4.31
CA ASP A 76 -13.79 10.03 -5.76
C ASP A 76 -12.42 9.84 -6.42
N GLY A 77 -11.98 8.57 -6.52
CA GLY A 77 -10.76 8.14 -7.17
C GLY A 77 -9.45 8.38 -6.43
N PHE A 78 -8.35 8.25 -7.19
CA PHE A 78 -7.00 8.22 -6.65
C PHE A 78 -5.98 8.87 -7.59
N THR A 79 -4.82 9.20 -7.04
CA THR A 79 -3.64 9.63 -7.81
C THR A 79 -2.68 8.47 -7.95
N LEU A 80 -2.29 8.15 -9.19
CA LEU A 80 -1.28 7.15 -9.49
C LEU A 80 0.11 7.82 -9.47
N VAL A 81 1.06 7.22 -8.76
CA VAL A 81 2.45 7.69 -8.70
C VAL A 81 3.36 6.58 -9.19
N ILE A 82 4.15 6.89 -10.22
CA ILE A 82 5.14 5.99 -10.81
C ILE A 82 6.50 6.67 -10.76
N LEU A 83 7.47 6.09 -10.06
CA LEU A 83 8.87 6.51 -10.18
C LEU A 83 9.51 5.75 -11.34
N ASN A 84 10.08 6.50 -12.27
CA ASN A 84 10.75 5.94 -13.44
C ASN A 84 12.24 6.26 -13.43
N HIS A 85 13.06 5.25 -13.73
CA HIS A 85 14.50 5.43 -13.94
C HIS A 85 14.99 4.52 -15.07
N ASN A 86 15.59 5.12 -16.10
CA ASN A 86 16.23 4.43 -17.22
C ASN A 86 15.34 3.38 -17.90
N ARG A 87 14.01 3.62 -17.96
CA ARG A 87 13.00 2.66 -18.44
C ARG A 87 11.85 3.36 -19.16
N THR A 88 12.18 4.35 -19.99
CA THR A 88 11.19 5.21 -20.65
C THR A 88 10.20 4.41 -21.49
N ASP A 89 10.68 3.45 -22.28
CA ASP A 89 9.80 2.63 -23.13
C ASP A 89 8.88 1.71 -22.30
N THR A 90 9.40 1.15 -21.20
CA THR A 90 8.61 0.36 -20.24
C THR A 90 7.51 1.23 -19.62
N LEU A 91 7.84 2.46 -19.21
CA LEU A 91 6.86 3.42 -18.70
C LEU A 91 5.77 3.72 -19.74
N LEU A 92 6.15 4.10 -20.97
CA LEU A 92 5.19 4.42 -22.03
C LEU A 92 4.29 3.22 -22.37
N ASN A 93 4.84 2.01 -22.37
CA ASN A 93 4.03 0.80 -22.55
C ASN A 93 3.10 0.53 -21.37
N GLY A 94 3.55 0.78 -20.14
CA GLY A 94 2.71 0.69 -18.94
C GLY A 94 1.58 1.73 -18.94
N LEU A 95 1.82 2.95 -19.44
CA LEU A 95 0.80 4.00 -19.52
C LEU A 95 -0.40 3.60 -20.40
N LYS A 96 -0.19 2.78 -21.45
CA LYS A 96 -1.29 2.21 -22.26
C LYS A 96 -2.25 1.37 -21.44
N HIS A 97 -1.74 0.64 -20.44
CA HIS A 97 -2.59 -0.11 -19.51
C HIS A 97 -3.33 0.84 -18.57
N TRP A 98 -2.61 1.79 -17.96
CA TRP A 98 -3.18 2.74 -17.00
C TRP A 98 -4.25 3.64 -17.62
N ASP A 99 -4.19 3.93 -18.92
CA ASP A 99 -5.19 4.70 -19.66
C ASP A 99 -6.59 4.07 -19.62
N HIS A 100 -6.67 2.76 -19.38
CA HIS A 100 -7.92 2.01 -19.27
C HIS A 100 -8.36 1.73 -17.82
N VAL A 101 -7.58 2.16 -16.82
CA VAL A 101 -7.90 1.94 -15.40
C VAL A 101 -8.87 3.01 -14.89
N ARG A 102 -9.95 2.57 -14.25
CA ARG A 102 -10.99 3.46 -13.74
C ARG A 102 -10.49 4.24 -12.52
N ASN A 103 -11.12 5.40 -12.28
CA ASN A 103 -10.95 6.20 -11.06
C ASN A 103 -9.55 6.82 -10.86
N ILE A 104 -8.68 6.78 -11.87
CA ILE A 104 -7.47 7.61 -11.87
C ILE A 104 -7.88 9.07 -12.09
N LYS A 105 -7.55 9.94 -11.14
CA LYS A 105 -7.77 11.39 -11.26
C LYS A 105 -6.56 12.12 -11.81
N LYS A 106 -5.36 11.59 -11.57
CA LYS A 106 -4.10 12.13 -12.07
C LYS A 106 -3.01 11.07 -12.02
N VAL A 107 -2.07 11.12 -12.96
CA VAL A 107 -0.84 10.33 -12.94
C VAL A 107 0.34 11.25 -12.71
N LEU A 108 1.19 10.91 -11.75
CA LEU A 108 2.46 11.58 -11.51
C LEU A 108 3.59 10.64 -11.88
N VAL A 109 4.38 11.03 -12.87
CA VAL A 109 5.62 10.35 -13.20
C VAL A 109 6.75 11.07 -12.48
N VAL A 110 7.24 10.47 -11.39
CA VAL A 110 8.44 10.93 -10.69
C VAL A 110 9.64 10.56 -11.56
N TRP A 111 10.11 11.53 -12.32
CA TRP A 111 11.13 11.36 -13.34
C TRP A 111 12.52 11.38 -12.71
N ASN A 112 13.01 10.19 -12.34
CA ASN A 112 14.25 9.98 -11.59
C ASN A 112 15.49 9.92 -12.49
N ASN A 113 15.45 10.62 -13.62
CA ASN A 113 16.50 10.64 -14.64
C ASN A 113 17.12 12.05 -14.71
N PRO A 114 18.00 12.44 -13.75
CA PRO A 114 18.54 13.79 -13.71
C PRO A 114 19.30 14.13 -15.00
N GLY A 115 18.99 15.30 -15.57
CA GLY A 115 19.58 15.77 -16.83
C GLY A 115 19.03 15.13 -18.11
N VAL A 116 18.13 14.15 -18.00
CA VAL A 116 17.48 13.50 -19.15
C VAL A 116 16.13 14.16 -19.42
N LYS A 117 15.86 14.50 -20.69
CA LYS A 117 14.56 15.05 -21.10
C LYS A 117 13.45 14.02 -20.89
N ILE A 118 12.28 14.50 -20.47
CA ILE A 118 11.05 13.69 -20.45
C ILE A 118 10.65 13.32 -21.89
N PRO A 119 9.81 12.27 -22.08
CA PRO A 119 9.24 11.95 -23.38
C PRO A 119 8.51 13.16 -23.98
N ASP A 120 8.51 13.27 -25.31
CA ASP A 120 7.76 14.29 -26.01
C ASP A 120 6.24 14.08 -25.87
N ASP A 121 5.48 15.16 -26.03
CA ASP A 121 4.03 15.11 -25.82
C ASP A 121 3.30 14.19 -26.81
N GLU A 122 3.85 13.95 -28.01
CA GLU A 122 3.24 13.03 -28.98
C GLU A 122 3.34 11.61 -28.46
N SER A 123 4.53 11.17 -28.04
CA SER A 123 4.76 9.86 -27.40
C SER A 123 3.85 9.64 -26.18
N ILE A 124 3.68 10.66 -25.34
CA ILE A 124 2.80 10.60 -24.15
C ILE A 124 1.33 10.48 -24.57
N ARG A 125 0.85 11.32 -25.49
CA ARG A 125 -0.55 11.28 -25.96
C ARG A 125 -0.88 9.99 -26.69
N THR A 126 0.06 9.43 -27.45
CA THR A 126 -0.11 8.13 -28.11
C THR A 126 -0.20 7.00 -27.09
N ALA A 127 0.58 7.05 -26.02
CA ALA A 127 0.55 6.03 -24.98
C ALA A 127 -0.69 6.13 -24.07
N SER A 128 -1.18 7.34 -23.80
CA SER A 128 -2.24 7.58 -22.82
C SER A 128 -3.08 8.81 -23.19
N PRO A 129 -4.00 8.69 -24.15
CA PRO A 129 -4.80 9.81 -24.64
C PRO A 129 -5.82 10.37 -23.63
N HIS A 130 -6.18 9.60 -22.58
CA HIS A 130 -7.24 9.98 -21.63
C HIS A 130 -6.71 10.36 -20.24
N LEU A 131 -5.41 10.18 -19.97
CA LEU A 131 -4.81 10.47 -18.67
C LEU A 131 -4.33 11.93 -18.54
N ASP A 132 -4.63 12.56 -17.41
CA ASP A 132 -3.94 13.77 -16.95
C ASP A 132 -2.62 13.38 -16.27
N ILE A 133 -1.51 13.59 -16.99
CA ILE A 133 -0.16 13.19 -16.54
C ILE A 133 0.70 14.41 -16.26
N ALA A 134 1.34 14.43 -15.09
CA ALA A 134 2.42 15.36 -14.79
C ALA A 134 3.75 14.61 -14.64
N PHE A 135 4.72 14.96 -15.48
CA PHE A 135 6.11 14.55 -15.29
C PHE A 135 6.79 15.49 -14.30
N LEU A 136 7.49 14.91 -13.33
CA LEU A 136 8.12 15.61 -12.22
C LEU A 136 9.62 15.33 -12.23
N PRO A 137 10.43 16.10 -12.99
CA PRO A 137 11.89 15.96 -13.02
C PRO A 137 12.51 16.08 -11.62
N GLN A 138 13.40 15.15 -11.28
CA GLN A 138 14.15 15.15 -10.03
C GLN A 138 15.62 15.53 -10.27
N ASN A 139 16.22 16.18 -9.26
CA ASN A 139 17.62 16.61 -9.34
C ASN A 139 18.61 15.47 -9.09
N THR A 140 18.17 14.38 -8.45
CA THR A 140 18.98 13.22 -8.11
C THR A 140 18.20 11.93 -8.41
N ASN A 141 18.93 10.84 -8.65
CA ASN A 141 18.34 9.51 -8.73
C ASN A 141 18.24 8.91 -7.31
N SER A 142 17.16 9.23 -6.59
CA SER A 142 16.89 8.71 -5.25
C SER A 142 15.56 7.96 -5.22
N LEU A 143 15.50 6.84 -4.51
CA LEU A 143 14.23 6.14 -4.29
C LEU A 143 13.30 6.92 -3.35
N ASN A 144 13.84 7.80 -2.49
CA ASN A 144 13.04 8.68 -1.63
C ASN A 144 12.09 9.59 -2.44
N ASN A 145 12.45 9.90 -3.70
CA ASN A 145 11.70 10.84 -4.53
C ASN A 145 10.24 10.44 -4.78
N ARG A 146 9.90 9.13 -4.74
CA ARG A 146 8.51 8.66 -4.95
C ARG A 146 7.57 9.05 -3.81
N PHE A 147 8.11 9.35 -2.63
CA PHE A 147 7.33 9.69 -1.44
C PHE A 147 7.31 11.19 -1.13
N ARG A 148 7.83 12.03 -2.04
CA ARG A 148 7.74 13.49 -1.89
C ARG A 148 6.28 13.94 -1.96
N VAL A 149 6.01 15.03 -1.25
CA VAL A 149 4.72 15.72 -1.29
C VAL A 149 4.70 16.58 -2.54
N PHE A 150 3.83 16.22 -3.49
CA PHE A 150 3.59 17.00 -4.69
C PHE A 150 2.24 17.72 -4.59
N SER A 151 2.22 19.01 -4.94
CA SER A 151 0.99 19.83 -4.97
C SER A 151 -0.10 19.27 -5.89
N HIS A 152 0.29 18.42 -6.83
CA HIS A 152 -0.60 17.73 -7.77
C HIS A 152 -1.43 16.60 -7.13
N ILE A 153 -1.08 16.14 -5.92
CA ILE A 153 -1.82 15.07 -5.21
C ILE A 153 -3.00 15.69 -4.45
N LEU A 154 -4.15 15.72 -5.11
CA LEU A 154 -5.39 16.26 -4.54
C LEU A 154 -6.27 15.18 -3.88
N THR A 155 -6.09 13.92 -4.29
CA THR A 155 -6.82 12.76 -3.76
C THR A 155 -6.25 12.29 -2.43
N GLU A 156 -7.08 11.66 -1.58
CA GLU A 156 -6.61 11.05 -0.34
C GLU A 156 -5.88 9.73 -0.58
N ALA A 157 -6.40 8.93 -1.52
CA ALA A 157 -5.83 7.67 -1.94
C ALA A 157 -4.71 7.89 -2.96
N VAL A 158 -3.52 7.38 -2.68
CA VAL A 158 -2.39 7.39 -3.60
C VAL A 158 -2.00 5.96 -3.93
N LEU A 159 -2.09 5.59 -5.20
CA LEU A 159 -1.60 4.30 -5.68
C LEU A 159 -0.13 4.42 -6.07
N MET A 160 0.74 3.78 -5.30
CA MET A 160 2.17 3.66 -5.61
C MET A 160 2.40 2.45 -6.51
N MET A 161 3.11 2.65 -7.62
CA MET A 161 3.47 1.58 -8.56
C MET A 161 4.93 1.71 -9.01
N ASN A 162 5.57 0.58 -9.32
CA ASN A 162 6.83 0.56 -10.05
C ASN A 162 6.57 0.73 -11.55
N ASP A 163 7.56 1.25 -12.27
CA ASP A 163 7.47 1.50 -13.72
C ASP A 163 7.44 0.24 -14.59
N ASP A 164 7.75 -0.93 -14.01
CA ASP A 164 7.72 -2.24 -14.65
C ASP A 164 6.54 -3.11 -14.18
N CYS A 165 5.56 -2.54 -13.47
CA CYS A 165 4.44 -3.29 -12.89
C CYS A 165 3.09 -2.74 -13.36
N ILE A 166 2.18 -3.62 -13.75
CA ILE A 166 0.76 -3.31 -13.99
C ILE A 166 -0.14 -4.28 -13.23
N VAL A 167 -1.35 -3.83 -12.91
CA VAL A 167 -2.37 -4.62 -12.21
C VAL A 167 -3.70 -4.41 -12.93
N GLU A 168 -4.43 -5.49 -13.19
CA GLU A 168 -5.74 -5.41 -13.85
C GLU A 168 -6.69 -4.51 -13.07
N ASP A 169 -7.49 -3.74 -13.83
CA ASP A 169 -8.35 -2.70 -13.27
C ASP A 169 -9.29 -3.20 -12.18
N ASP A 170 -9.88 -4.39 -12.33
CA ASP A 170 -10.77 -4.96 -11.30
C ASP A 170 -10.07 -5.17 -9.95
N TYR A 171 -8.79 -5.54 -9.92
CA TYR A 171 -8.02 -5.66 -8.67
C TYR A 171 -7.56 -4.31 -8.14
N VAL A 172 -7.32 -3.33 -9.01
CA VAL A 172 -7.10 -1.93 -8.60
C VAL A 172 -8.35 -1.39 -7.91
N GLN A 173 -9.54 -1.62 -8.47
CA GLN A 173 -10.80 -1.20 -7.86
C GLN A 173 -11.08 -1.93 -6.54
N MET A 174 -10.78 -3.22 -6.47
CA MET A 174 -10.91 -3.98 -5.22
C MET A 174 -9.97 -3.44 -4.14
N ALA A 175 -8.71 -3.14 -4.49
CA ALA A 175 -7.74 -2.58 -3.56
C ALA A 175 -8.12 -1.17 -3.12
N LEU A 176 -8.67 -0.34 -4.00
CA LEU A 176 -9.21 0.98 -3.66
C LEU A 176 -10.38 0.84 -2.67
N GLN A 177 -11.36 -0.01 -2.96
CA GLN A 177 -12.50 -0.25 -2.07
C GLN A 177 -12.07 -0.77 -0.70
N ALA A 178 -11.12 -1.71 -0.67
CA ALA A 178 -10.52 -2.18 0.56
C ALA A 178 -9.86 -1.04 1.33
N TRP A 179 -9.00 -0.24 0.67
CA TRP A 179 -8.33 0.90 1.27
C TRP A 179 -9.31 1.91 1.86
N GLN A 180 -10.45 2.16 1.22
CA GLN A 180 -11.48 3.09 1.73
C GLN A 180 -12.09 2.64 3.06
N THR A 181 -12.07 1.33 3.35
CA THR A 181 -12.52 0.79 4.65
C THR A 181 -11.41 0.83 5.72
N MET A 182 -10.15 0.98 5.33
CA MET A 182 -8.98 0.98 6.21
C MET A 182 -7.89 1.95 5.73
N PRO A 183 -8.18 3.27 5.63
CA PRO A 183 -7.27 4.23 5.01
C PRO A 183 -5.98 4.45 5.81
N TYR A 184 -5.93 3.95 7.04
CA TYR A 184 -4.79 4.06 7.95
C TYR A 184 -3.65 3.07 7.64
N CYS A 185 -3.80 2.15 6.69
CA CYS A 185 -2.71 1.24 6.31
C CYS A 185 -2.49 1.19 4.81
N ILE A 186 -1.41 0.55 4.38
CA ILE A 186 -1.16 0.26 2.96
C ILE A 186 -2.08 -0.88 2.53
N VAL A 187 -2.79 -0.75 1.41
CA VAL A 187 -3.51 -1.88 0.80
C VAL A 187 -2.89 -2.18 -0.54
N GLY A 188 -2.26 -3.34 -0.69
CA GLY A 188 -1.42 -3.61 -1.86
C GLY A 188 -1.23 -5.08 -2.18
N PHE A 189 -0.32 -5.36 -3.10
CA PHE A 189 -0.26 -6.64 -3.79
C PHE A 189 0.99 -7.47 -3.47
N HIS A 190 2.00 -6.87 -2.81
CA HIS A 190 3.28 -7.54 -2.51
C HIS A 190 3.56 -7.61 -1.01
N GLY A 191 3.33 -8.77 -0.42
CA GLY A 191 3.59 -9.04 0.99
C GLY A 191 5.01 -9.50 1.28
N ARG A 192 5.63 -8.95 2.33
CA ARG A 192 6.96 -9.36 2.82
C ARG A 192 6.97 -9.47 4.33
N GLY A 193 7.93 -10.21 4.87
CA GLY A 193 8.05 -10.44 6.31
C GLY A 193 9.38 -9.97 6.89
N VAL A 194 9.41 -9.95 8.22
CA VAL A 194 10.64 -9.83 9.01
C VAL A 194 10.68 -11.01 9.98
N SER A 195 11.80 -11.72 10.03
CA SER A 195 12.01 -12.81 10.98
C SER A 195 12.19 -12.28 12.41
N ALA A 196 12.13 -13.18 13.40
CA ALA A 196 12.47 -12.86 14.79
C ALA A 196 13.92 -12.37 14.97
N SER A 197 14.83 -12.70 14.03
CA SER A 197 16.23 -12.26 14.00
C SER A 197 16.45 -11.00 13.15
N TYR A 198 15.38 -10.25 12.87
CA TYR A 198 15.37 -9.04 12.05
C TYR A 198 15.92 -9.24 10.64
N GLN A 199 15.66 -10.41 10.05
CA GLN A 199 16.02 -10.71 8.66
C GLN A 199 14.84 -10.47 7.73
N TYR A 200 15.11 -9.88 6.57
CA TYR A 200 14.10 -9.70 5.53
C TYR A 200 13.64 -11.05 4.98
N GLN A 201 12.33 -11.24 4.83
CA GLN A 201 11.74 -12.47 4.30
C GLN A 201 10.97 -12.19 3.00
N TRP A 202 11.40 -12.85 1.91
CA TRP A 202 10.75 -12.74 0.60
C TRP A 202 9.35 -13.36 0.58
N ASN A 203 9.24 -14.58 1.12
CA ASN A 203 8.01 -15.36 1.16
C ASN A 203 7.70 -15.71 2.62
N PRO A 204 7.06 -14.80 3.38
CA PRO A 204 6.63 -15.14 4.73
C PRO A 204 5.58 -16.26 4.67
N ALA A 205 5.78 -17.34 5.42
CA ALA A 205 4.97 -18.55 5.27
C ALA A 205 3.47 -18.34 5.56
N LYS A 206 3.14 -17.64 6.66
CA LYS A 206 1.75 -17.51 7.16
C LYS A 206 1.41 -16.13 7.71
N ASN A 207 2.38 -15.20 7.69
CA ASN A 207 2.25 -13.92 8.37
C ASN A 207 3.21 -12.89 7.77
N TYR A 208 2.72 -12.01 6.90
CA TYR A 208 3.52 -10.92 6.34
C TYR A 208 3.50 -9.74 7.32
N SER A 209 4.53 -8.92 7.35
CA SER A 209 4.60 -7.75 8.25
C SER A 209 4.76 -6.45 7.49
N MET A 210 4.84 -6.50 6.16
CA MET A 210 4.99 -5.36 5.27
C MET A 210 4.22 -5.59 3.97
N VAL A 211 3.72 -4.50 3.39
CA VAL A 211 3.21 -4.43 2.02
C VAL A 211 4.06 -3.43 1.25
N LEU A 212 4.68 -3.86 0.15
CA LEU A 212 5.64 -3.03 -0.60
C LEU A 212 4.94 -1.99 -1.50
N ASN A 213 5.74 -1.22 -2.26
CA ASN A 213 5.36 -0.07 -3.12
C ASN A 213 4.47 -0.38 -4.34
N VAL A 214 3.62 -1.40 -4.24
CA VAL A 214 2.60 -1.75 -5.22
C VAL A 214 1.29 -1.80 -4.45
N GLY A 215 0.69 -0.63 -4.22
CA GLY A 215 -0.46 -0.50 -3.32
C GLY A 215 -0.89 0.93 -3.02
N PHE A 216 -2.11 1.03 -2.48
CA PHE A 216 -2.73 2.26 -2.00
C PHE A 216 -2.21 2.65 -0.63
N LEU A 217 -1.96 3.93 -0.43
CA LEU A 217 -1.67 4.54 0.87
C LEU A 217 -2.35 5.91 0.97
N HIS A 218 -2.52 6.40 2.19
CA HIS A 218 -3.04 7.74 2.43
C HIS A 218 -2.00 8.82 2.15
N ARG A 219 -2.36 9.91 1.45
CA ARG A 219 -1.44 11.00 1.09
C ARG A 219 -0.68 11.61 2.28
N GLU A 220 -1.24 11.57 3.48
CA GLU A 220 -0.58 12.07 4.70
C GLU A 220 0.68 11.26 5.04
N TYR A 221 0.78 10.00 4.62
CA TYR A 221 2.00 9.21 4.78
C TYR A 221 3.15 9.70 3.89
N LEU A 222 2.87 10.44 2.81
CA LEU A 222 3.91 11.14 2.04
C LEU A 222 4.53 12.25 2.87
N LYS A 223 3.71 13.03 3.58
CA LYS A 223 4.21 14.07 4.49
C LYS A 223 5.01 13.45 5.63
N MET A 224 4.53 12.34 6.19
CA MET A 224 5.23 11.61 7.25
C MET A 224 6.60 11.12 6.77
N TYR A 225 6.67 10.56 5.57
CA TYR A 225 7.92 10.08 4.98
C TYR A 225 8.88 11.21 4.66
N GLN A 226 8.39 12.29 4.03
CA GLN A 226 9.21 13.46 3.72
C GLN A 226 9.79 14.13 4.97
N ASN A 227 9.07 14.05 6.10
CA ASN A 227 9.51 14.57 7.39
C ASN A 227 10.22 13.52 8.25
N ALA A 228 10.54 12.34 7.70
CA ALA A 228 11.32 11.34 8.42
C ALA A 228 12.71 11.91 8.78
N PRO A 229 13.29 11.47 9.91
CA PRO A 229 14.66 11.81 10.29
C PRO A 229 15.63 11.63 9.11
N PRO A 230 16.52 12.60 8.83
CA PRO A 230 17.45 12.52 7.70
C PRO A 230 18.29 11.24 7.70
N GLU A 231 18.69 10.77 8.88
CA GLU A 231 19.46 9.53 9.07
C GLU A 231 18.76 8.29 8.47
N LEU A 232 17.43 8.24 8.49
CA LEU A 232 16.64 7.16 7.91
C LEU A 232 16.55 7.28 6.38
N LEU A 233 16.43 8.50 5.87
CA LEU A 233 16.42 8.78 4.42
C LEU A 233 17.80 8.52 3.80
N ASP A 234 18.88 8.82 4.54
CA ASP A 234 20.26 8.56 4.16
C ASP A 234 20.55 7.06 4.07
N ILE A 235 19.94 6.23 4.93
CA ILE A 235 20.01 4.76 4.83
C ILE A 235 19.41 4.30 3.49
N VAL A 236 18.27 4.86 3.09
CA VAL A 236 17.61 4.52 1.82
C VAL A 236 18.50 4.89 0.64
N ASP A 237 19.08 6.09 0.64
CA ASP A 237 19.97 6.54 -0.43
C ASP A 237 21.27 5.74 -0.47
N LYS A 238 21.89 5.47 0.69
CA LYS A 238 23.11 4.66 0.82
C LYS A 238 22.99 3.29 0.17
N TYR A 239 21.85 2.61 0.34
CA TYR A 239 21.64 1.29 -0.28
C TYR A 239 20.93 1.36 -1.64
N THR A 240 20.35 2.51 -1.97
CA THR A 240 19.39 2.64 -3.09
C THR A 240 18.35 1.52 -3.00
N ASN A 241 17.71 1.41 -1.82
CA ASN A 241 16.82 0.31 -1.44
C ASN A 241 16.00 0.72 -0.20
N CYS A 242 15.04 -0.11 0.22
CA CYS A 242 14.38 -0.03 1.52
C CYS A 242 13.45 1.16 1.77
N GLU A 243 13.13 1.94 0.74
CA GLU A 243 12.19 3.06 0.84
C GLU A 243 10.78 2.56 1.24
N ASP A 244 10.37 1.42 0.70
CA ASP A 244 9.14 0.70 1.08
C ASP A 244 9.17 0.21 2.54
N ILE A 245 10.30 -0.36 2.97
CA ILE A 245 10.49 -0.83 4.35
C ILE A 245 10.37 0.34 5.32
N LEU A 246 11.04 1.46 5.04
CA LEU A 246 10.96 2.66 5.86
C LEU A 246 9.51 3.16 5.98
N MET A 247 8.77 3.20 4.86
CA MET A 247 7.35 3.58 4.88
C MET A 247 6.52 2.64 5.78
N ASN A 248 6.73 1.34 5.69
CA ASN A 248 6.03 0.37 6.55
C ASN A 248 6.38 0.56 8.04
N PHE A 249 7.64 0.86 8.37
CA PHE A 249 8.07 1.16 9.73
C PHE A 249 7.38 2.41 10.27
N LEU A 250 7.35 3.50 9.49
CA LEU A 250 6.70 4.75 9.86
C LEU A 250 5.21 4.54 10.14
N ILE A 251 4.49 3.86 9.24
CA ILE A 251 3.05 3.59 9.40
C ILE A 251 2.78 2.69 10.61
N ALA A 252 3.52 1.59 10.78
CA ALA A 252 3.32 0.69 11.91
C ALA A 252 3.61 1.38 13.26
N ASN A 253 4.68 2.18 13.33
CA ASN A 253 5.02 2.96 14.51
C ASN A 253 3.98 4.04 14.81
N HIS A 254 3.48 4.73 13.79
CA HIS A 254 2.47 5.78 13.94
C HIS A 254 1.11 5.23 14.40
N THR A 255 0.66 4.15 13.79
CA THR A 255 -0.68 3.58 14.03
C THR A 255 -0.72 2.62 15.21
N GLY A 256 0.43 2.06 15.60
CA GLY A 256 0.49 0.95 16.55
C GLY A 256 -0.20 -0.32 16.02
N SER A 257 -0.39 -0.45 14.71
CA SER A 257 -1.10 -1.56 14.05
C SER A 257 -0.27 -2.16 12.90
N PHE A 258 -0.86 -3.08 12.12
CA PHE A 258 -0.24 -3.61 10.90
C PHE A 258 -0.02 -2.46 9.90
N SER A 259 1.14 -2.44 9.23
CA SER A 259 1.45 -1.39 8.24
C SER A 259 0.67 -1.53 6.95
N GLY A 260 0.16 -2.73 6.63
CA GLY A 260 -0.65 -2.95 5.44
C GLY A 260 -1.44 -4.25 5.41
N VAL A 261 -2.31 -4.36 4.42
CA VAL A 261 -3.18 -5.48 4.09
C VAL A 261 -2.96 -5.90 2.63
N LEU A 262 -2.94 -7.21 2.37
CA LEU A 262 -2.77 -7.76 1.03
C LEU A 262 -4.09 -7.96 0.29
N VAL A 263 -4.04 -7.67 -1.00
CA VAL A 263 -5.06 -8.02 -1.98
C VAL A 263 -4.50 -9.10 -2.89
N GLU A 264 -5.21 -10.22 -2.96
CA GLU A 264 -4.88 -11.34 -3.82
C GLU A 264 -5.28 -11.04 -5.26
N THR A 265 -4.33 -11.26 -6.17
CA THR A 265 -4.57 -11.22 -7.61
C THR A 265 -4.23 -12.60 -8.19
N PRO A 266 -5.22 -13.34 -8.73
CA PRO A 266 -5.01 -14.64 -9.37
C PRO A 266 -3.91 -14.66 -10.43
N HIS A 267 -3.75 -13.56 -11.18
CA HIS A 267 -2.71 -13.42 -12.21
C HIS A 267 -1.45 -12.69 -11.71
N GLY A 268 -1.36 -12.38 -10.41
CA GLY A 268 -0.25 -11.62 -9.84
C GLY A 268 -0.22 -10.16 -10.27
N VAL A 269 0.82 -9.45 -9.84
CA VAL A 269 1.23 -8.17 -10.44
C VAL A 269 2.00 -8.53 -11.70
N GLN A 270 1.57 -8.01 -12.85
CA GLN A 270 2.18 -8.36 -14.14
C GLN A 270 3.38 -7.47 -14.42
N SER A 271 4.44 -8.05 -14.97
CA SER A 271 5.63 -7.30 -15.38
C SER A 271 5.42 -6.70 -16.75
N VAL A 272 5.69 -5.41 -16.90
CA VAL A 272 5.88 -4.79 -18.21
C VAL A 272 7.28 -5.15 -18.71
N PHE A 273 7.40 -5.52 -19.98
CA PHE A 273 8.69 -5.87 -20.56
C PHE A 273 9.68 -4.71 -20.41
N SER A 274 10.88 -5.05 -19.94
CA SER A 274 11.99 -4.10 -19.80
C SER A 274 13.30 -4.76 -20.22
N THR A 275 14.10 -4.03 -20.98
CA THR A 275 15.48 -4.42 -21.33
C THR A 275 16.46 -4.13 -20.20
N HIS A 276 16.04 -3.39 -19.16
CA HIS A 276 16.87 -2.98 -18.04
C HIS A 276 16.70 -3.90 -16.82
N LYS A 277 17.82 -4.30 -16.22
CA LYS A 277 17.85 -5.18 -15.03
C LYS A 277 17.17 -4.51 -13.81
N SER A 278 16.27 -5.24 -13.15
CA SER A 278 15.60 -4.79 -11.92
C SER A 278 16.54 -4.78 -10.72
N LEU A 279 16.33 -3.83 -9.81
CA LEU A 279 17.12 -3.68 -8.56
C LEU A 279 17.07 -4.93 -7.67
N SER A 280 15.97 -5.68 -7.73
CA SER A 280 15.75 -6.92 -6.97
C SER A 280 16.64 -8.09 -7.42
N ILE A 281 17.24 -8.02 -8.61
CA ILE A 281 18.12 -9.06 -9.16
C ILE A 281 19.56 -8.92 -8.63
N ARG A 282 19.93 -7.77 -8.03
CA ARG A 282 21.26 -7.59 -7.45
C ARG A 282 21.51 -8.63 -6.35
N PRO A 283 22.69 -9.28 -6.31
CA PRO A 283 22.96 -10.38 -5.38
C PRO A 283 22.88 -9.97 -3.91
N ASP A 284 23.17 -8.71 -3.61
CA ASP A 284 23.13 -8.15 -2.25
C ASP A 284 21.77 -7.51 -1.90
N HIS A 285 20.76 -7.57 -2.77
CA HIS A 285 19.50 -6.86 -2.57
C HIS A 285 18.77 -7.26 -1.27
N ALA A 286 18.67 -8.56 -0.99
CA ALA A 286 18.03 -9.07 0.22
C ALA A 286 18.87 -8.80 1.48
N ASP A 287 20.19 -8.88 1.37
CA ASP A 287 21.12 -8.59 2.47
C ASP A 287 21.08 -7.11 2.84
N GLN A 288 21.02 -6.21 1.86
CA GLN A 288 20.81 -4.78 2.07
C GLN A 288 19.48 -4.51 2.78
N ARG A 289 18.38 -5.15 2.36
CA ARG A 289 17.08 -5.03 3.05
C ARG A 289 17.16 -5.48 4.50
N THR A 290 17.86 -6.58 4.78
CA THR A 290 18.13 -7.01 6.16
C THR A 290 18.94 -5.98 6.95
N LYS A 291 19.95 -5.34 6.35
CA LYS A 291 20.72 -4.26 6.98
C LYS A 291 19.84 -3.05 7.30
N CYS A 292 19.00 -2.61 6.35
CA CYS A 292 18.04 -1.54 6.58
C CYS A 292 17.12 -1.82 7.77
N ILE A 293 16.52 -3.02 7.82
CA ILE A 293 15.63 -3.42 8.92
C ILE A 293 16.35 -3.30 10.27
N ARG A 294 17.58 -3.81 10.37
CA ARG A 294 18.35 -3.74 11.62
C ARG A 294 18.67 -2.31 12.02
N GLN A 295 19.11 -1.47 11.08
CA GLN A 295 19.39 -0.06 11.36
C GLN A 295 18.12 0.73 11.74
N PHE A 296 16.98 0.40 11.13
CA PHE A 296 15.70 0.99 11.53
C PHE A 296 15.29 0.50 12.92
N VAL A 297 15.40 -0.79 13.24
CA VAL A 297 15.13 -1.31 14.58
C VAL A 297 16.01 -0.63 15.63
N GLU A 298 17.29 -0.41 15.33
CA GLU A 298 18.21 0.33 16.19
C GLU A 298 17.74 1.77 16.41
N TYR A 299 17.37 2.49 15.34
CA TYR A 299 16.84 3.85 15.44
C TYR A 299 15.56 3.95 16.26
N PHE A 300 14.58 3.08 16.00
CA PHE A 300 13.29 3.10 16.72
C PHE A 300 13.39 2.53 18.14
N GLY A 301 14.43 1.76 18.45
CA GLY A 301 14.61 1.05 19.72
C GLY A 301 13.78 -0.24 19.87
N TYR A 302 12.99 -0.59 18.85
CA TYR A 302 12.19 -1.82 18.77
C TYR A 302 11.76 -2.10 17.32
N LEU A 303 11.18 -3.27 17.05
CA LEU A 303 10.57 -3.59 15.76
C LEU A 303 9.08 -3.18 15.77
N PRO A 304 8.68 -2.09 15.08
CA PRO A 304 7.28 -1.66 15.05
C PRO A 304 6.39 -2.56 14.17
N LEU A 305 6.97 -3.25 13.19
CA LEU A 305 6.23 -4.10 12.25
C LEU A 305 5.55 -5.27 12.96
N LYS A 306 4.26 -5.47 12.65
CA LYS A 306 3.44 -6.56 13.20
C LYS A 306 3.02 -7.51 12.09
N GLY A 307 3.03 -8.80 12.38
CA GLY A 307 2.58 -9.81 11.43
C GLY A 307 1.06 -9.77 11.23
N ASN A 308 0.63 -9.62 9.99
CA ASN A 308 -0.73 -9.68 9.49
C ASN A 308 -1.00 -10.99 8.69
N PRO A 309 -2.01 -11.80 9.07
CA PRO A 309 -2.43 -12.99 8.33
C PRO A 309 -3.60 -12.74 7.36
N PHE A 310 -4.13 -11.52 7.27
CA PHE A 310 -5.34 -11.22 6.52
C PHE A 310 -5.04 -10.99 5.03
N ILE A 311 -5.86 -11.58 4.15
CA ILE A 311 -5.81 -11.35 2.71
C ILE A 311 -7.23 -11.07 2.20
N ILE A 312 -7.33 -10.09 1.30
CA ILE A 312 -8.55 -9.71 0.60
C ILE A 312 -8.55 -10.39 -0.76
N ALA A 313 -9.60 -11.16 -1.08
CA ALA A 313 -9.65 -11.97 -2.31
C ALA A 313 -10.97 -11.82 -3.07
N PRO A 314 -10.98 -11.99 -4.41
CA PRO A 314 -12.19 -12.00 -5.22
C PRO A 314 -13.17 -13.12 -4.83
N TYR A 315 -14.47 -12.83 -4.86
CA TYR A 315 -15.54 -13.79 -4.55
C TYR A 315 -15.54 -15.05 -5.45
N ASN A 316 -15.17 -14.90 -6.73
CA ASN A 316 -15.26 -15.99 -7.71
C ASN A 316 -14.06 -16.94 -7.69
N ALA A 317 -13.02 -16.69 -6.88
CA ALA A 317 -11.93 -17.65 -6.67
C ALA A 317 -12.38 -18.94 -5.96
N PHE A 318 -13.63 -19.01 -5.49
CA PHE A 318 -14.18 -20.14 -4.73
C PHE A 318 -14.87 -21.24 -5.54
N ALA A 319 -14.90 -21.15 -6.88
CA ALA A 319 -15.47 -22.22 -7.71
C ALA A 319 -14.52 -23.41 -7.95
N HIS A 320 -13.20 -23.21 -7.83
CA HIS A 320 -12.21 -24.24 -8.19
C HIS A 320 -11.68 -25.07 -7.01
N LEU A 321 -11.95 -24.69 -5.76
CA LEU A 321 -11.46 -25.41 -4.57
C LEU A 321 -12.52 -26.26 -3.84
N LYS A 322 -13.75 -26.34 -4.38
CA LYS A 322 -14.78 -27.29 -3.90
C LYS A 322 -14.84 -28.60 -4.70
N ARG A 323 -13.85 -28.86 -5.55
CA ARG A 323 -13.71 -30.10 -6.33
C ARG A 323 -12.28 -30.62 -6.26
N GLN A 324 -11.80 -30.95 -5.07
CA GLN A 324 -10.75 -31.96 -4.87
C GLN A 324 -11.07 -32.77 -3.63
#